data_AF-R7SRF4-F1
#
_entry.id   AF-R7SRF4-F1
#
_cell.length_a   1.000
_cell.length_b   1.000
_cell.length_c   1.000
_cell.angle_alpha   90.00
_cell.angle_beta   90.00
_cell.angle_gamma   90.00
#
_symmetry.space_group_name_H-M   'P 1'
#
loop_
_entity.id
_entity.type
_entity.pdbx_description
1 polymer ?
#
loop_
_entity_poly.entity_id
_entity_poly.type
_entity_poly.pdbx_seq_one_letter_code
_entity_poly.pdbx_strand_id
1 'polypeptide(L)'
;LLVLARGVDTIIAIDAPADTSDNFAAGLDLISTQARVQLFPGTYFFPPVPNTTDVYLSQNLTRRPTFFGCNSSAASDEPFVIYIANGGPPLGQAPVTNTPTFQLEYSNGELGAMLDQTFDIATQGIPSETPRGPEKDPDWPACLACAITDRARRTIVASRSGICETCMARYCWS
;
A
#
# COMPACT_ATOMS: atom_id res chain seq x y z
N LEU A 1 -9.79 3.69 -11.86
CA LEU A 1 -9.78 2.20 -11.89
C LEU A 1 -11.09 1.58 -11.40
N LEU A 2 -11.90 2.28 -10.60
CA LEU A 2 -13.08 1.72 -9.91
C LEU A 2 -14.38 1.58 -10.74
N VAL A 3 -14.32 1.72 -12.05
CA VAL A 3 -15.50 1.54 -12.92
C VAL A 3 -15.75 0.04 -13.06
N LEU A 4 -16.95 -0.45 -12.67
CA LEU A 4 -17.28 -1.88 -12.69
C LEU A 4 -17.01 -2.58 -14.02
N ALA A 5 -17.32 -1.94 -15.15
CA ALA A 5 -17.11 -2.51 -16.48
C ALA A 5 -15.64 -2.84 -16.80
N ARG A 6 -14.67 -2.35 -16.02
CA ARG A 6 -13.27 -2.72 -16.17
C ARG A 6 -12.90 -4.06 -15.52
N GLY A 7 -13.74 -4.58 -14.61
CA GLY A 7 -13.48 -5.84 -13.92
C GLY A 7 -12.13 -5.86 -13.18
N VAL A 8 -11.76 -4.75 -12.52
CA VAL A 8 -10.48 -4.64 -11.82
C VAL A 8 -10.56 -5.38 -10.49
N ASP A 9 -9.85 -6.50 -10.40
CA ASP A 9 -9.74 -7.31 -9.19
C ASP A 9 -8.80 -6.69 -8.13
N THR A 10 -7.65 -6.17 -8.56
CA THR A 10 -6.62 -5.65 -7.66
C THR A 10 -6.05 -4.33 -8.17
N ILE A 11 -5.79 -3.43 -7.24
CA ILE A 11 -5.11 -2.16 -7.49
C ILE A 11 -3.83 -2.14 -6.66
N ILE A 12 -2.70 -1.92 -7.32
CA ILE A 12 -1.47 -1.50 -6.64
C ILE A 12 -1.48 0.02 -6.60
N ALA A 13 -1.74 0.59 -5.44
CA ALA A 13 -1.77 2.03 -5.21
C ALA A 13 -0.37 2.47 -4.74
N ILE A 14 0.34 3.19 -5.59
CA ILE A 14 1.64 3.79 -5.25
C ILE A 14 1.39 5.25 -4.89
N ASP A 15 1.74 5.62 -3.65
CA ASP A 15 1.37 6.90 -3.06
C ASP A 15 2.60 7.68 -2.62
N ALA A 16 2.78 8.90 -3.10
CA ALA A 16 3.94 9.74 -2.77
C ALA A 16 3.63 11.25 -2.63
N PRO A 17 2.54 11.65 -1.95
CA PRO A 17 2.29 13.05 -1.65
C PRO A 17 3.21 13.54 -0.53
N ALA A 18 3.31 14.86 -0.40
CA ALA A 18 4.00 15.54 0.69
C ALA A 18 2.98 15.94 1.78
N ASP A 19 2.30 14.96 2.38
CA ASP A 19 1.20 15.19 3.34
C ASP A 19 1.71 15.68 4.71
N THR A 20 2.87 15.18 5.13
CA THR A 20 3.47 15.50 6.42
C THR A 20 4.39 16.71 6.34
N SER A 21 4.74 17.29 7.49
CA SER A 21 5.68 18.43 7.58
C SER A 21 7.09 18.11 7.05
N ASP A 22 7.43 16.82 6.97
CA ASP A 22 8.69 16.30 6.44
C ASP A 22 8.53 15.69 5.03
N ASN A 23 7.43 15.99 4.32
CA ASN A 23 7.13 15.63 2.92
C ASN A 23 6.99 14.12 2.64
N PHE A 24 6.38 13.36 3.55
CA PHE A 24 6.00 11.97 3.33
C PHE A 24 4.48 11.80 3.24
N ALA A 25 4.05 10.64 2.75
CA ALA A 25 2.65 10.27 2.64
C ALA A 25 2.01 9.99 4.01
N ALA A 26 0.77 10.43 4.19
CA ALA A 26 -0.06 10.20 5.38
C ALA A 26 -1.38 9.49 5.08
N GLY A 27 -1.60 9.05 3.83
CA GLY A 27 -2.80 8.31 3.40
C GLY A 27 -3.99 9.19 3.02
N LEU A 28 -3.78 10.50 2.83
CA LEU A 28 -4.85 11.44 2.47
C LEU A 28 -5.53 11.07 1.14
N ASP A 29 -4.79 10.53 0.18
CA ASP A 29 -5.33 10.15 -1.13
C ASP A 29 -6.29 8.97 -1.05
N LEU A 30 -6.03 7.98 -0.17
CA LEU A 30 -6.95 6.88 0.07
C LEU A 30 -8.20 7.34 0.84
N ILE A 31 -8.05 8.21 1.85
CA ILE A 31 -9.18 8.83 2.57
C ILE A 31 -10.07 9.59 1.58
N SER A 32 -9.46 10.40 0.72
CA SER A 32 -10.16 11.19 -0.29
C SER A 32 -10.85 10.30 -1.32
N THR A 33 -10.23 9.18 -1.71
CA THR A 33 -10.82 8.19 -2.61
C THR A 33 -12.05 7.53 -1.98
N GLN A 34 -11.97 7.11 -0.72
CA GLN A 34 -13.11 6.55 0.01
C GLN A 34 -14.26 7.56 0.11
N ALA A 35 -13.98 8.81 0.49
CA ALA A 35 -14.98 9.87 0.56
C ALA A 35 -15.62 10.16 -0.81
N ARG A 36 -14.82 10.17 -1.88
CA ARG A 36 -15.31 10.37 -3.26
C ARG A 36 -16.28 9.28 -3.68
N VAL A 37 -15.96 8.02 -3.39
CA VAL A 37 -16.78 6.85 -3.77
C VAL A 37 -18.14 6.87 -3.09
N GLN A 38 -18.22 7.34 -1.84
CA GLN A 38 -19.48 7.50 -1.11
C GLN A 38 -20.46 8.49 -1.78
N LEU A 39 -19.97 9.41 -2.62
CA LEU A 39 -20.83 10.33 -3.38
C LEU A 39 -21.53 9.65 -4.58
N PHE A 40 -21.12 8.45 -4.97
CA PHE A 40 -21.64 7.72 -6.13
C PHE A 40 -22.04 6.27 -5.74
N PRO A 41 -22.99 6.10 -4.81
CA PRO A 41 -23.40 4.79 -4.34
C PRO A 41 -23.89 3.91 -5.50
N GLY A 42 -23.48 2.65 -5.50
CA GLY A 42 -23.84 1.67 -6.53
C GLY A 42 -23.11 1.85 -7.87
N THR A 43 -22.28 2.88 -8.04
CA THR A 43 -21.51 3.11 -9.28
C THR A 43 -20.03 2.79 -9.12
N TYR A 44 -19.44 3.19 -7.99
CA TYR A 44 -18.04 2.92 -7.67
C TYR A 44 -17.96 2.18 -6.33
N PHE A 45 -16.96 1.30 -6.22
CA PHE A 45 -16.73 0.48 -5.05
C PHE A 45 -15.26 0.59 -4.66
N PHE A 46 -15.00 0.75 -3.38
CA PHE A 46 -13.65 0.88 -2.82
C PHE A 46 -13.63 0.25 -1.43
N PRO A 47 -12.59 -0.53 -1.09
CA PRO A 47 -12.55 -1.18 0.21
C PRO A 47 -12.48 -0.16 1.35
N PRO A 48 -12.93 -0.52 2.56
CA PRO A 48 -12.78 0.33 3.72
C PRO A 48 -11.28 0.58 3.99
N VAL A 49 -10.96 1.84 4.25
CA VAL A 49 -9.64 2.33 4.66
C VAL A 49 -9.79 3.25 5.88
N PRO A 50 -8.72 3.55 6.65
CA PRO A 50 -8.84 4.46 7.78
C PRO A 50 -9.38 5.83 7.35
N ASN A 51 -10.15 6.46 8.23
CA ASN A 51 -10.79 7.76 7.95
C ASN A 51 -9.90 8.97 8.28
N THR A 52 -8.81 8.78 9.00
CA THR A 52 -7.93 9.87 9.44
C THR A 52 -6.46 9.49 9.24
N THR A 53 -5.64 10.47 8.93
CA THR A 53 -4.18 10.33 8.80
C THR A 53 -3.55 9.82 10.09
N ASP A 54 -4.08 10.19 11.25
CA ASP A 54 -3.60 9.71 12.56
C ASP A 54 -3.59 8.18 12.66
N VAL A 55 -4.59 7.49 12.09
CA VAL A 55 -4.62 6.02 12.10
C VAL A 55 -3.55 5.45 11.18
N TYR A 56 -3.34 6.04 9.99
CA TYR A 56 -2.26 5.62 9.09
C TYR A 56 -0.88 5.77 9.74
N LEU A 57 -0.63 6.92 10.34
CA LEU A 57 0.67 7.25 10.95
C LEU A 57 0.91 6.41 12.21
N SER A 58 -0.04 6.34 13.13
CA SER A 58 0.11 5.59 14.39
C SER A 58 0.25 4.08 14.19
N GLN A 59 -0.31 3.52 13.12
CA GLN A 59 -0.22 2.10 12.77
C GLN A 59 0.87 1.81 11.71
N ASN A 60 1.68 2.80 11.33
CA ASN A 60 2.73 2.69 10.32
C ASN A 60 2.25 2.17 8.96
N LEU A 61 1.01 2.45 8.56
CA LEU A 61 0.40 1.94 7.32
C LEU A 61 1.02 2.54 6.06
N THR A 62 1.68 3.70 6.16
CA THR A 62 2.39 4.34 5.06
C THR A 62 3.88 3.94 4.98
N ARG A 63 4.42 3.30 6.02
CA ARG A 63 5.85 2.94 6.12
C ARG A 63 6.17 1.53 5.64
N ARG A 64 5.14 0.75 5.33
CA ARG A 64 5.21 -0.63 4.83
C ARG A 64 4.09 -0.86 3.82
N PRO A 65 4.18 -1.86 2.93
CA PRO A 65 3.04 -2.28 2.15
C PRO A 65 1.86 -2.66 3.07
N THR A 66 0.68 -2.15 2.77
CA THR A 66 -0.53 -2.40 3.55
C THR A 66 -1.64 -2.86 2.61
N PHE A 67 -2.40 -3.88 3.04
CA PHE A 67 -3.49 -4.44 2.27
C PHE A 67 -4.84 -3.96 2.80
N PHE A 68 -5.71 -3.52 1.89
CA PHE A 68 -7.08 -3.10 2.20
C PHE A 68 -8.11 -3.95 1.46
N GLY A 69 -9.27 -4.15 2.10
CA GLY A 69 -10.35 -4.97 1.57
C GLY A 69 -10.21 -6.46 1.87
N CYS A 70 -9.34 -6.84 2.82
CA CYS A 70 -9.11 -8.24 3.16
C CYS A 70 -10.36 -8.97 3.66
N ASN A 71 -11.26 -8.24 4.33
CA ASN A 71 -12.51 -8.75 4.88
C ASN A 71 -13.76 -8.32 4.09
N SER A 72 -13.59 -7.69 2.91
CA SER A 72 -14.74 -7.34 2.04
C SER A 72 -15.53 -8.61 1.69
N SER A 73 -16.86 -8.55 1.70
CA SER A 73 -17.69 -9.73 1.39
C SER A 73 -17.47 -10.23 -0.05
N ALA A 74 -17.75 -11.50 -0.30
CA ALA A 74 -17.68 -12.07 -1.66
C ALA A 74 -18.69 -11.44 -2.64
N ALA A 75 -19.73 -10.79 -2.11
CA ALA A 75 -20.73 -10.06 -2.89
C ALA A 75 -20.37 -8.59 -3.13
N SER A 76 -19.24 -8.11 -2.59
CA SER A 76 -18.76 -6.75 -2.82
C SER A 76 -17.91 -6.67 -4.08
N ASP A 77 -18.19 -5.66 -4.93
CA ASP A 77 -17.42 -5.35 -6.14
C ASP A 77 -16.15 -4.52 -5.87
N GLU A 78 -15.74 -4.41 -4.60
CA GLU A 78 -14.54 -3.68 -4.20
C GLU A 78 -13.25 -4.41 -4.63
N PRO A 79 -12.31 -3.73 -5.32
CA PRO A 79 -11.01 -4.31 -5.60
C PRO A 79 -10.23 -4.56 -4.29
N PHE A 80 -9.28 -5.49 -4.34
CA PHE A 80 -8.24 -5.57 -3.31
C PHE A 80 -7.24 -4.44 -3.55
N VAL A 81 -6.85 -3.70 -2.51
CA VAL A 81 -5.89 -2.60 -2.66
C VAL A 81 -4.59 -2.96 -1.95
N ILE A 82 -3.52 -2.98 -2.71
CA ILE A 82 -2.14 -3.11 -2.24
C ILE A 82 -1.57 -1.71 -2.21
N TYR A 83 -1.46 -1.14 -1.03
CA TYR A 83 -0.99 0.23 -0.83
C TYR A 83 0.50 0.23 -0.51
N ILE A 84 1.28 0.91 -1.35
CA ILE A 84 2.72 1.11 -1.19
C ILE A 84 2.94 2.61 -1.18
N ALA A 85 3.35 3.15 -0.03
CA ALA A 85 3.48 4.59 0.14
C ALA A 85 4.93 5.00 0.43
N ASN A 86 5.26 6.21 0.00
CA ASN A 86 6.45 6.93 0.43
C ASN A 86 6.20 7.54 1.82
N GLY A 87 6.03 6.71 2.85
CA GLY A 87 5.75 7.15 4.23
C GLY A 87 6.99 7.34 5.10
N GLY A 88 8.19 7.10 4.57
CA GLY A 88 9.45 7.20 5.30
C GLY A 88 10.57 6.39 4.62
N PRO A 89 11.84 6.61 5.02
CA PRO A 89 12.94 5.83 4.50
C PRO A 89 12.84 4.36 4.97
N PRO A 90 12.99 3.38 4.07
CA PRO A 90 13.00 1.97 4.41
C PRO A 90 14.32 1.57 5.08
N LEU A 91 14.35 0.44 5.78
CA LEU A 91 15.59 -0.24 6.20
C LEU A 91 16.61 0.65 6.94
N GLY A 92 16.14 1.62 7.73
CA GLY A 92 17.03 2.51 8.51
C GLY A 92 17.86 3.49 7.67
N GLN A 93 17.50 3.71 6.41
CA GLN A 93 18.19 4.63 5.51
C GLN A 93 17.97 6.11 5.91
N ALA A 94 18.81 6.99 5.39
CA ALA A 94 18.54 8.42 5.39
C ALA A 94 17.42 8.75 4.38
N PRO A 95 16.54 9.71 4.68
CA PRO A 95 15.47 10.10 3.77
C PRO A 95 16.04 10.83 2.55
N VAL A 96 15.68 10.36 1.36
CA VAL A 96 16.04 11.00 0.07
C VAL A 96 14.84 11.17 -0.86
N THR A 97 13.72 10.49 -0.60
CA THR A 97 12.47 10.58 -1.38
C THR A 97 11.48 11.63 -0.87
N ASN A 98 11.81 12.38 0.18
CA ASN A 98 10.93 13.36 0.82
C ASN A 98 11.10 14.78 0.28
N THR A 99 11.15 14.87 -1.04
CA THR A 99 11.41 16.11 -1.77
C THR A 99 10.10 16.91 -1.89
N PRO A 100 10.12 18.25 -1.76
CA PRO A 100 8.92 19.06 -1.89
C PRO A 100 8.28 18.91 -3.27
N THR A 101 6.94 19.01 -3.35
CA THR A 101 6.19 18.92 -4.62
C THR A 101 6.66 19.91 -5.69
N PHE A 102 7.16 21.08 -5.27
CA PHE A 102 7.64 22.13 -6.18
C PHE A 102 9.13 22.01 -6.53
N GLN A 103 9.83 20.97 -6.07
CA GLN A 103 11.17 20.67 -6.54
C GLN A 103 11.11 20.00 -7.92
N LEU A 104 11.44 20.77 -8.95
CA LEU A 104 11.38 20.33 -10.36
C LEU A 104 12.75 19.91 -10.92
N GLU A 105 13.82 20.18 -10.18
CA GLU A 105 15.20 19.89 -10.59
C GLU A 105 15.87 19.00 -9.55
N TYR A 106 16.61 18.01 -10.05
CA TYR A 106 17.36 17.04 -9.26
C TYR A 106 18.73 16.85 -9.90
N SER A 107 19.77 16.82 -9.08
CA SER A 107 21.07 16.35 -9.52
C SER A 107 21.02 14.85 -9.85
N ASN A 108 21.96 14.38 -10.68
CA ASN A 108 22.08 12.95 -10.99
C ASN A 108 22.26 12.08 -9.72
N GLY A 109 22.93 12.62 -8.69
CA GLY A 109 23.13 11.92 -7.43
C GLY A 109 21.83 11.77 -6.63
N GLU A 110 21.04 12.85 -6.54
CA GLU A 110 19.71 12.80 -5.88
C GLU A 110 18.77 11.85 -6.63
N LEU A 111 18.75 11.90 -7.96
CA LEU A 111 17.94 11.01 -8.77
C LEU A 111 18.31 9.53 -8.54
N GLY A 112 19.60 9.21 -8.56
CA GLY A 112 20.06 7.85 -8.27
C GLY A 112 19.64 7.37 -6.88
N ALA A 113 19.87 8.20 -5.86
CA ALA A 113 19.51 7.87 -4.48
C ALA A 113 17.99 7.68 -4.31
N MET A 114 17.16 8.53 -4.94
CA MET A 114 15.70 8.39 -4.92
C MET A 114 15.23 7.10 -5.58
N LEU A 115 15.82 6.71 -6.72
CA LEU A 115 15.46 5.48 -7.41
C LEU A 115 15.82 4.25 -6.58
N ASP A 116 17.01 4.23 -5.98
CA ASP A 116 17.46 3.16 -5.09
C ASP A 116 16.55 3.03 -3.86
N GLN A 117 16.23 4.14 -3.19
CA GLN A 117 15.33 4.14 -2.04
C GLN A 117 13.90 3.76 -2.42
N THR A 118 13.40 4.19 -3.59
CA THR A 118 12.08 3.80 -4.09
C THR A 118 12.01 2.30 -4.36
N PHE A 119 13.08 1.71 -4.90
CA PHE A 119 13.16 0.26 -5.08
C PHE A 119 13.05 -0.46 -3.73
N ASP A 120 13.73 0.04 -2.70
CA ASP A 120 13.62 -0.53 -1.35
C ASP A 120 12.24 -0.34 -0.75
N ILE A 121 11.60 0.83 -0.89
CA ILE A 121 10.21 1.08 -0.46
C ILE A 121 9.26 0.04 -1.08
N ALA A 122 9.40 -0.23 -2.38
CA ALA A 122 8.53 -1.17 -3.11
C ALA A 122 8.80 -2.64 -2.77
N THR A 123 10.00 -2.98 -2.28
CA THR A 123 10.45 -4.38 -2.11
C THR A 123 10.73 -4.79 -0.66
N GLN A 124 10.67 -3.88 0.30
CA GLN A 124 11.00 -4.17 1.70
C GLN A 124 10.01 -5.09 2.43
N GLY A 125 8.74 -5.12 2.03
CA GLY A 125 7.69 -5.79 2.80
C GLY A 125 7.53 -5.21 4.22
N ILE A 126 7.28 -6.07 5.21
CA ILE A 126 7.33 -5.74 6.64
C ILE A 126 8.74 -6.11 7.14
N PRO A 127 9.70 -5.18 7.18
CA PRO A 127 11.08 -5.49 7.49
C PRO A 127 11.22 -6.09 8.90
N SER A 128 12.18 -6.99 9.05
CA SER A 128 12.50 -7.62 10.33
C SER A 128 13.83 -7.09 10.87
N GLU A 129 13.86 -6.79 12.17
CA GLU A 129 15.10 -6.41 12.85
C GLU A 129 16.03 -7.61 13.03
N THR A 130 17.29 -7.45 12.65
CA THR A 130 18.35 -8.44 12.85
C THR A 130 19.54 -7.83 13.59
N PRO A 131 20.48 -8.64 14.13
CA PRO A 131 21.72 -8.11 14.71
C PRO A 131 22.57 -7.26 13.76
N ARG A 132 22.33 -7.35 12.45
CA ARG A 132 23.04 -6.57 11.41
C ARG A 132 22.26 -5.34 10.94
N GLY A 133 21.07 -5.11 11.48
CA GLY A 133 20.13 -4.08 11.06
C GLY A 133 18.83 -4.64 10.47
N PRO A 134 17.90 -3.77 10.04
CA PRO A 134 16.66 -4.18 9.41
C PRO A 134 16.94 -4.84 8.05
N GLU A 135 16.36 -6.02 7.84
CA GLU A 135 16.43 -6.76 6.57
C GLU A 135 15.03 -6.81 5.91
N LYS A 136 15.00 -6.89 4.57
CA LYS A 136 13.73 -7.02 3.81
C LYS A 136 12.99 -8.29 4.22
N ASP A 137 11.67 -8.22 4.19
CA ASP A 137 10.80 -9.37 4.44
C ASP A 137 10.98 -10.44 3.35
N PRO A 138 11.50 -11.63 3.67
CA PRO A 138 11.72 -12.68 2.68
C PRO A 138 10.40 -13.23 2.10
N ASP A 139 9.28 -13.08 2.81
CA ASP A 139 7.97 -13.56 2.36
C ASP A 139 7.24 -12.54 1.48
N TRP A 140 7.74 -11.29 1.38
CA TRP A 140 7.05 -10.23 0.65
C TRP A 140 6.67 -10.60 -0.79
N PRO A 141 7.56 -11.21 -1.62
CA PRO A 141 7.18 -11.60 -2.98
C PRO A 141 6.02 -12.59 -3.03
N ALA A 142 5.96 -13.54 -2.09
CA ALA A 142 4.86 -14.49 -1.99
C ALA A 142 3.58 -13.82 -1.48
N CYS A 143 3.69 -12.93 -0.48
CA CYS A 143 2.56 -12.17 0.04
C CYS A 143 1.95 -11.24 -1.01
N LEU A 144 2.78 -10.60 -1.83
CA LEU A 144 2.35 -9.79 -2.96
C LEU A 144 1.57 -10.63 -3.98
N ALA A 145 2.07 -11.81 -4.34
CA ALA A 145 1.36 -12.74 -5.24
C ALA A 145 0.01 -13.22 -4.66
N CYS A 146 -0.03 -13.51 -3.36
CA CYS A 146 -1.26 -13.85 -2.65
C CYS A 146 -2.28 -12.71 -2.69
N ALA A 147 -1.84 -11.46 -2.50
CA ALA A 147 -2.70 -10.28 -2.57
C ALA A 147 -3.27 -10.05 -3.97
N ILE A 148 -2.44 -10.15 -5.01
CA ILE A 148 -2.85 -9.99 -6.42
C ILE A 148 -3.95 -11.00 -6.81
N THR A 149 -3.91 -12.21 -6.26
CA THR A 149 -4.85 -13.28 -6.61
C THR A 149 -6.06 -13.37 -5.67
N ASP A 150 -6.15 -12.53 -4.64
CA ASP A 150 -7.15 -12.68 -3.58
C ASP A 150 -8.59 -12.52 -4.08
N ARG A 151 -8.86 -11.52 -4.94
CA ARG A 151 -10.21 -11.36 -5.52
C ARG A 151 -10.55 -12.45 -6.52
N ALA A 152 -9.60 -12.85 -7.37
CA ALA A 152 -9.81 -13.94 -8.32
C ALA A 152 -10.23 -15.25 -7.61
N ARG A 153 -9.66 -15.55 -6.44
CA ARG A 153 -10.05 -16.73 -5.63
C ARG A 153 -11.53 -16.76 -5.25
N ARG A 154 -12.18 -15.61 -5.09
CA ARG A 154 -13.61 -15.53 -4.76
C ARG A 154 -14.49 -16.06 -5.88
N THR A 155 -14.09 -15.82 -7.14
CA THR A 155 -14.86 -16.27 -8.31
C THR A 155 -14.93 -17.79 -8.42
N ILE A 156 -13.89 -18.48 -7.92
CA ILE A 156 -13.81 -19.95 -7.87
C ILE A 156 -14.13 -20.53 -6.49
N VAL A 157 -14.62 -19.70 -5.56
CA VAL A 157 -14.99 -20.10 -4.17
C VAL A 157 -13.84 -20.80 -3.44
N ALA A 158 -12.60 -20.38 -3.70
CA ALA A 158 -11.41 -20.94 -3.06
C ALA A 158 -11.04 -20.14 -1.81
N SER A 159 -10.96 -20.82 -0.66
CA SER A 159 -10.44 -20.22 0.57
C SER A 159 -8.95 -19.89 0.45
N ARG A 160 -8.50 -18.90 1.22
CA ARG A 160 -7.07 -18.67 1.49
C ARG A 160 -6.51 -19.91 2.20
N SER A 161 -5.24 -20.24 1.93
CA SER A 161 -4.55 -21.35 2.59
C SER A 161 -3.05 -21.16 2.55
N GLY A 162 -2.33 -21.84 3.45
CA GLY A 162 -0.87 -21.81 3.52
C GLY A 162 -0.33 -20.39 3.69
N ILE A 163 0.74 -20.07 2.96
CA ILE A 163 1.40 -18.76 3.04
C ILE A 163 0.44 -17.58 2.79
N CYS A 164 -0.58 -17.74 1.93
CA CYS A 164 -1.52 -16.67 1.66
C CYS A 164 -2.39 -16.32 2.88
N GLU A 165 -2.70 -17.28 3.74
CA GLU A 165 -3.41 -17.01 4.99
C GLU A 165 -2.52 -16.22 5.95
N THR A 166 -1.26 -16.65 6.12
CA THR A 166 -0.26 -15.95 6.95
C THR A 166 0.02 -14.54 6.44
N CYS A 167 0.15 -14.35 5.14
CA CYS A 167 0.38 -13.04 4.53
C CYS A 167 -0.77 -12.07 4.79
N MET A 168 -2.01 -12.53 4.65
CA MET A 168 -3.18 -11.70 4.94
C MET A 168 -3.22 -11.31 6.42
N ALA A 169 -2.93 -12.24 7.32
CA ALA A 169 -2.83 -11.93 8.75
C ALA A 169 -1.76 -10.87 9.09
N ARG A 170 -0.70 -10.75 8.28
CA ARG A 170 0.41 -9.79 8.50
C ARG A 170 0.20 -8.43 7.86
N TYR A 171 -0.32 -8.42 6.64
CA TYR A 171 -0.36 -7.23 5.78
C TYR A 171 -1.72 -6.54 5.75
N CYS A 172 -2.79 -7.23 6.11
CA CYS A 172 -4.12 -6.63 6.14
C CYS A 172 -4.26 -5.61 7.25
N TRP A 173 -4.84 -4.48 6.89
CA TRP A 173 -5.40 -3.55 7.86
C TRP A 173 -6.78 -4.07 8.29
N SER A 174 -6.97 -4.21 9.61
CA SER A 174 -8.09 -4.85 10.33
C SER A 174 -8.19 -6.38 10.27
#